data_AF-A0A3N1A8K4-F1
#
_entry.id   AF-A0A3N1A8K4-F1
#
_cell.length_a   1.000
_cell.length_b   1.000
_cell.length_c   1.000
_cell.angle_alpha   90.00
_cell.angle_beta   90.00
_cell.angle_gamma   90.00
#
_symmetry.space_group_name_H-M   'P 1'
#
loop_
_entity.id
_entity.type
_entity.pdbx_description
1 polymer ?
#
loop_
_entity_poly.entity_id
_entity_poly.type
_entity_poly.pdbx_seq_one_letter_code
_entity_poly.pdbx_strand_id
1 'polypeptide(L)'
;MRRLLHLVLFPRRTRRQSRPHTRNAGTRHYRAAARPSISPGLVRDRQFLDRTRRGLDPAEVRAFLHLVADELAALRAELAMTRDENVRIKQALRDWQSRQFQARMPA
;
A
#
# COMPACT_ATOMS: atom_id res chain seq x y z
N MET A 1 25.26 -9.07 -38.47
CA MET A 1 25.19 -9.47 -37.04
C MET A 1 23.77 -9.17 -36.55
N ARG A 2 22.77 -10.07 -36.60
CA ARG A 2 22.58 -11.32 -35.83
C ARG A 2 22.70 -11.15 -34.29
N ARG A 3 21.64 -10.66 -33.63
CA ARG A 3 20.84 -11.39 -32.59
C ARG A 3 19.75 -10.50 -31.94
N LEU A 4 18.54 -11.07 -31.81
CA LEU A 4 17.63 -11.07 -30.64
C LEU A 4 17.37 -9.73 -29.90
N LEU A 5 16.14 -9.25 -29.67
CA LEU A 5 14.88 -9.97 -29.38
C LEU A 5 13.64 -9.26 -29.96
N HIS A 6 12.60 -10.04 -30.27
CA HIS A 6 11.23 -9.58 -30.61
C HIS A 6 10.22 -10.52 -29.93
N LEU A 7 8.95 -10.08 -29.79
CA LEU A 7 7.88 -10.66 -28.93
C LEU A 7 8.19 -10.51 -27.42
N VAL A 8 7.27 -10.12 -26.52
CA VAL A 8 5.79 -10.00 -26.52
C VAL A 8 5.38 -8.77 -25.65
N LEU A 9 4.15 -8.22 -25.59
CA LEU A 9 2.82 -8.54 -26.14
C LEU A 9 1.98 -7.25 -26.28
N PHE A 10 1.54 -6.87 -27.48
CA PHE A 10 0.42 -5.91 -27.69
C PHE A 10 -0.39 -6.30 -28.95
N PRO A 11 -1.42 -7.16 -28.83
CA PRO A 11 -2.29 -7.47 -29.96
C PRO A 11 -3.25 -6.30 -30.21
N ARG A 12 -3.18 -5.71 -31.40
CA ARG A 12 -4.30 -4.91 -31.93
C ARG A 12 -5.50 -5.84 -32.11
N ARG A 13 -6.62 -5.53 -31.45
CA ARG A 13 -7.95 -6.05 -31.84
C ARG A 13 -8.96 -4.93 -31.96
N THR A 14 -9.83 -5.13 -32.93
CA THR A 14 -10.82 -4.23 -33.51
C THR A 14 -11.88 -3.71 -32.53
N ARG A 15 -12.41 -2.54 -32.87
CA ARG A 15 -13.49 -1.82 -32.19
C ARG A 15 -14.83 -2.58 -32.27
N ARG A 16 -15.35 -3.09 -31.14
CA ARG A 16 -16.78 -2.99 -30.77
C ARG A 16 -17.08 -3.43 -29.33
N GLN A 17 -18.21 -2.92 -28.83
CA GLN A 17 -18.87 -3.18 -27.54
C GLN A 17 -18.27 -2.48 -26.30
N SER A 18 -18.94 -1.38 -25.95
CA SER A 18 -18.88 -0.72 -24.65
C SER A 18 -19.12 -1.73 -23.52
N ARG A 19 -18.10 -1.96 -22.69
CA ARG A 19 -18.25 -2.63 -21.39
C ARG A 19 -17.81 -1.66 -20.30
N PRO A 20 -18.58 -1.50 -19.20
CA PRO A 20 -18.25 -0.54 -18.16
C PRO A 20 -16.88 -0.89 -17.55
N HIS A 21 -16.04 0.11 -17.41
CA HIS A 21 -14.69 0.00 -16.86
C HIS A 21 -14.76 -0.39 -15.37
N THR A 22 -14.73 -1.70 -15.10
CA THR A 22 -14.66 -2.25 -13.75
C THR A 22 -13.31 -1.90 -13.14
N ARG A 23 -13.33 -0.90 -12.26
CA ARG A 23 -12.16 -0.37 -11.55
C ARG A 23 -11.38 -1.51 -10.86
N ASN A 24 -10.10 -1.61 -11.18
CA ASN A 24 -9.03 -2.23 -10.38
C ASN A 24 -9.32 -3.62 -9.79
N ALA A 25 -9.33 -4.65 -10.64
CA ALA A 25 -9.31 -6.05 -10.21
C ALA A 25 -8.06 -6.46 -9.39
N GLY A 26 -7.01 -5.63 -9.32
CA GLY A 26 -5.82 -5.87 -8.49
C GLY A 26 -6.00 -5.59 -7.00
N THR A 27 -7.04 -4.86 -6.58
CA THR A 27 -7.18 -4.37 -5.19
C THR A 27 -7.77 -5.41 -4.21
N ARG A 28 -8.14 -6.62 -4.66
CA ARG A 28 -8.78 -7.65 -3.81
C ARG A 28 -7.85 -8.69 -3.17
N HIS A 29 -6.60 -8.80 -3.60
CA HIS A 29 -5.69 -9.87 -3.12
C HIS A 29 -5.04 -9.61 -1.75
N TYR A 30 -5.25 -8.43 -1.15
CA TYR A 30 -4.80 -8.12 0.22
C TYR A 30 -5.96 -7.95 1.21
N ARG A 31 -7.13 -8.54 0.93
CA ARG A 31 -8.19 -8.71 1.93
C ARG A 31 -7.87 -9.90 2.83
N ALA A 32 -6.76 -9.80 3.56
CA ALA A 32 -6.66 -10.49 4.85
C ALA A 32 -7.97 -10.22 5.60
N ALA A 33 -8.61 -11.27 6.11
CA ALA A 33 -9.95 -11.20 6.69
C ALA A 33 -10.06 -10.01 7.65
N ALA A 34 -11.20 -9.30 7.65
CA ALA A 34 -11.39 -7.93 8.15
C ALA A 34 -11.09 -7.74 9.65
N ARG A 35 -9.83 -7.90 10.04
CA ARG A 35 -9.30 -7.55 11.35
C ARG A 35 -9.28 -6.02 11.43
N PRO A 36 -9.82 -5.42 12.51
CA PRO A 36 -9.64 -4.01 12.77
C PRO A 36 -8.16 -3.64 12.69
N SER A 37 -7.83 -2.57 11.98
CA SER A 37 -6.44 -2.10 11.92
C SER A 37 -6.02 -1.62 13.31
N ILE A 38 -5.07 -2.31 13.93
CA ILE A 38 -4.58 -1.94 15.27
C ILE A 38 -3.84 -0.60 15.17
N SER A 39 -4.40 0.46 15.77
CA SER A 39 -3.80 1.79 15.78
C SER A 39 -2.86 1.96 16.99
N PRO A 40 -1.84 2.83 16.93
CA PRO A 40 -1.00 3.15 18.08
C PRO A 40 -1.81 3.55 19.33
N GLY A 41 -2.84 4.40 19.17
CA GLY A 41 -3.74 4.76 20.27
C GLY A 41 -4.45 3.54 20.87
N LEU A 42 -5.00 2.65 20.03
CA LEU A 42 -5.64 1.42 20.50
C LEU A 42 -4.68 0.49 21.25
N VAL A 43 -3.36 0.54 20.98
CA VAL A 43 -2.36 -0.20 21.75
C VAL A 43 -2.14 0.46 23.12
N ARG A 44 -1.94 1.78 23.18
CA ARG A 44 -1.74 2.54 24.44
C ARG A 44 -2.94 2.40 25.38
N ASP A 45 -4.15 2.50 24.83
CA ASP A 45 -5.40 2.51 25.59
C ASP A 45 -5.91 1.08 25.90
N ARG A 46 -5.15 0.03 25.53
CA ARG A 46 -5.58 -1.36 25.68
C ARG A 46 -5.53 -1.81 27.15
N GLN A 47 -6.70 -1.91 27.76
CA GLN A 47 -6.86 -2.54 29.07
C GLN A 47 -7.09 -4.06 28.93
N PHE A 48 -6.52 -4.82 29.87
CA PHE A 48 -6.76 -6.25 30.05
C PHE A 48 -7.45 -6.49 31.40
N LEU A 49 -8.32 -7.50 31.48
CA LEU A 49 -9.04 -7.82 32.71
C LEU A 49 -8.11 -8.53 33.71
N ASP A 50 -8.00 -7.98 34.91
CA ASP A 50 -7.20 -8.52 36.02
C ASP A 50 -7.89 -9.72 36.69
N ARG A 51 -7.97 -10.85 35.96
CA ARG A 51 -8.81 -12.01 36.33
C ARG A 51 -8.06 -13.30 36.61
N THR A 52 -6.72 -13.29 36.66
CA THR A 52 -5.93 -14.52 36.83
C THR A 52 -4.97 -14.45 38.02
N ARG A 53 -5.01 -15.47 38.90
CA ARG A 53 -4.09 -15.65 40.05
C ARG A 53 -2.59 -15.80 39.68
N ARG A 54 -2.24 -15.70 38.40
CA ARG A 54 -0.90 -15.89 37.81
C ARG A 54 -0.74 -15.02 36.55
N GLY A 55 -1.14 -13.75 36.62
CA GLY A 55 -0.93 -12.76 35.56
C GLY A 55 0.50 -12.22 35.51
N LEU A 56 0.85 -11.53 34.42
CA LEU A 56 2.00 -10.61 34.37
C LEU A 56 1.67 -9.34 35.17
N ASP A 57 2.70 -8.60 35.63
CA ASP A 57 2.49 -7.31 36.29
C ASP A 57 1.77 -6.34 35.33
N PRO A 58 0.57 -5.82 35.69
CA PRO A 58 -0.13 -4.83 34.88
C PRO A 58 0.71 -3.57 34.58
N ALA A 59 1.67 -3.20 35.42
CA ALA A 59 2.56 -2.06 35.18
C ALA A 59 3.60 -2.36 34.07
N GLU A 60 4.24 -3.53 34.13
CA GLU A 60 5.16 -4.00 33.09
C GLU A 60 4.44 -4.13 31.73
N VAL A 61 3.24 -4.73 31.74
CA VAL A 61 2.40 -4.86 30.53
C VAL A 61 2.08 -3.48 29.94
N ARG A 62 1.67 -2.50 30.76
CA ARG A 62 1.43 -1.12 30.27
C ARG A 62 2.68 -0.48 29.69
N ALA A 63 3.83 -0.60 30.35
CA ALA A 63 5.09 -0.06 29.86
C ALA A 63 5.47 -0.66 28.49
N PHE A 64 5.34 -1.98 28.33
CA PHE A 64 5.60 -2.65 27.06
C PHE A 64 4.62 -2.21 25.95
N LEU A 65 3.33 -2.04 26.26
CA LEU A 65 2.35 -1.55 25.28
C LEU A 65 2.66 -0.13 24.80
N HIS A 66 3.19 0.75 25.66
CA HIS A 66 3.63 2.08 25.24
C HIS A 66 4.79 1.99 24.23
N LEU A 67 5.81 1.18 24.50
CA LEU A 67 6.94 0.96 23.57
C LEU A 67 6.46 0.41 22.22
N VAL A 68 5.59 -0.61 22.23
CA VAL A 68 4.99 -1.19 21.01
C VAL A 68 4.15 -0.15 20.25
N ALA A 69 3.43 0.72 20.95
CA ALA A 69 2.64 1.77 20.31
C ALA A 69 3.51 2.86 19.66
N ASP A 70 4.65 3.17 20.25
CA ASP A 70 5.60 4.17 19.75
C ASP A 70 6.33 3.63 18.51
N GLU A 71 6.81 2.37 18.55
CA GLU A 71 7.37 1.68 17.37
C GLU A 71 6.33 1.56 16.24
N LEU A 72 5.10 1.16 16.56
CA LEU A 72 4.01 1.09 15.57
C LEU A 72 3.65 2.47 14.99
N ALA A 73 3.85 3.55 15.74
CA ALA A 73 3.67 4.91 15.23
C ALA A 73 4.80 5.30 14.25
N ALA A 74 6.06 5.01 14.59
CA ALA A 74 7.21 5.23 13.71
C ALA A 74 7.07 4.47 12.38
N LEU A 75 6.82 3.17 12.43
CA LEU A 75 6.61 2.32 11.24
C LEU A 75 5.45 2.80 10.36
N ARG A 76 4.37 3.34 10.96
CA ARG A 76 3.25 3.93 10.21
C ARG A 76 3.63 5.26 9.55
N ALA A 77 4.47 6.07 10.18
CA ALA A 77 4.97 7.32 9.60
C ALA A 77 5.93 7.05 8.43
N GLU A 78 6.88 6.14 8.58
CA GLU A 78 7.78 5.70 7.50
C GLU A 78 7.01 5.13 6.31
N LEU A 79 5.97 4.32 6.57
CA LEU A 79 5.09 3.79 5.53
C LEU A 79 4.27 4.88 4.82
N ALA A 80 3.87 5.94 5.53
CA ALA A 80 3.23 7.10 4.91
C ALA A 80 4.20 7.86 4.00
N MET A 81 5.38 8.22 4.50
CA MET A 81 6.44 8.86 3.71
C MET A 81 6.81 8.05 2.45
N THR A 82 6.95 6.73 2.61
CA THR A 82 7.25 5.80 1.50
C THR A 82 6.12 5.79 0.46
N ARG A 83 4.86 5.91 0.88
CA ARG A 83 3.71 6.01 -0.04
C ARG A 83 3.67 7.35 -0.77
N ASP A 84 3.95 8.44 -0.08
CA ASP A 84 3.95 9.79 -0.66
C ASP A 84 5.07 9.94 -1.70
N GLU A 85 6.26 9.41 -1.42
CA GLU A 85 7.36 9.35 -2.39
C GLU A 85 7.01 8.46 -3.60
N ASN A 86 6.38 7.30 -3.37
CA ASN A 86 5.85 6.47 -4.45
C ASN A 86 4.80 7.19 -5.31
N VAL A 87 3.96 8.06 -4.74
CA VAL A 87 2.99 8.88 -5.48
C VAL A 87 3.74 9.95 -6.31
N ARG A 88 4.71 10.65 -5.71
CA ARG A 88 5.55 11.65 -6.37
C ARG A 88 6.28 11.07 -7.59
N ILE A 89 6.96 9.93 -7.43
CA ILE A 89 7.68 9.25 -8.52
C ILE A 89 6.72 8.84 -9.65
N LYS A 90 5.56 8.27 -9.31
CA LYS A 90 4.54 7.86 -10.31
C LYS A 90 3.97 9.05 -11.07
N GLN A 91 3.79 10.20 -10.42
CA GLN A 91 3.33 11.42 -11.07
C GLN A 91 4.40 11.96 -12.04
N ALA A 92 5.65 12.09 -11.59
CA ALA A 92 6.76 12.55 -12.44
C ALA A 92 6.96 11.65 -13.68
N LEU A 93 6.84 10.33 -13.52
CA LEU A 93 6.89 9.36 -14.63
C LEU A 93 5.73 9.56 -15.61
N ARG A 94 4.49 9.76 -15.11
CA ARG A 94 3.31 10.00 -15.94
C ARG A 94 3.41 11.30 -16.73
N ASP A 95 3.93 12.36 -16.11
CA ASP A 95 4.12 13.66 -16.75
C ASP A 95 5.21 13.59 -17.83
N TRP A 96 6.30 12.86 -17.57
CA TRP A 96 7.33 12.59 -18.59
C TRP A 96 6.78 11.77 -19.76
N GLN A 97 6.05 10.68 -19.50
CA GLN A 97 5.40 9.87 -20.54
C GLN A 97 4.44 10.71 -21.40
N SER A 98 3.69 11.62 -20.78
CA SER A 98 2.75 12.50 -21.49
C SER A 98 3.48 13.46 -22.44
N ARG A 99 4.57 14.10 -21.97
CA ARG A 99 5.43 14.95 -22.81
C ARG A 99 6.09 14.18 -23.96
N GLN A 100 6.58 12.96 -23.71
CA GLN A 100 7.16 12.11 -24.75
C GLN A 100 6.14 11.65 -25.80
N PHE A 101 4.90 11.37 -25.39
CA PHE A 101 3.82 11.05 -26.33
C PHE A 101 3.46 12.24 -27.22
N GLN A 102 3.32 13.43 -26.63
CA GLN A 102 3.07 14.68 -27.37
C GLN A 102 4.19 15.00 -28.37
N ALA A 103 5.46 14.92 -27.95
CA ALA A 103 6.60 15.17 -28.83
C ALA A 103 6.72 14.17 -30.00
N ARG A 104 6.11 12.99 -29.88
CA ARG A 104 6.13 11.92 -30.90
C ARG A 104 4.88 11.89 -31.79
N MET A 105 3.86 12.69 -31.46
CA MET A 105 2.64 12.88 -32.25
C MET A 105 2.45 14.38 -32.52
N PRO A 106 3.27 14.98 -33.41
CA PRO A 106 3.00 16.33 -33.89
C PRO A 106 1.64 16.37 -34.60
N ALA A 107 0.93 17.49 -34.43
CA ALA A 107 -0.39 17.74 -35.01
C ALA A 107 -0.32 18.03 -36.52
#